data_AF-A0A3D2E029-F1
#
_entry.id   AF-A0A3D2E029-F1
#
_cell.length_a   1.000
_cell.length_b   1.000
_cell.length_c   1.000
_cell.angle_alpha   90.00
_cell.angle_beta   90.00
_cell.angle_gamma   90.00
#
_symmetry.space_group_name_H-M   'P 1'
#
loop_
_entity.id
_entity.type
_entity.pdbx_description
1 polymer ?
#
loop_
_entity_poly.entity_id
_entity_poly.type
_entity_poly.pdbx_seq_one_letter_code
_entity_poly.pdbx_strand_id
1 'polypeptide(L)'
;MFVFSSKTQVNKKFRFQELFKLMSADKAVRADAKTVLSVTLTNVLSSDTLNLSASGKVKEIYVFDIELSSKTIPTLFISSLDKAINLNTMFLLHHDGKEMLYGAYKERTDKCVKIGKYYGTDWKDQSEQIIVPLDATSLDEIYKAMIGTLIPLSADDEEDTGDFVARYEQVTKLKKEIDKLQSRVDAEKQSKKRFELNEQLKQMKKELEEIC
;
A
#
# COMPACT_ATOMS: atom_id res chain seq x y z
N MET A 1 4.65 -13.41 4.93
CA MET A 1 3.66 -13.99 3.98
C MET A 1 2.23 -14.01 4.54
N PHE A 2 1.19 -13.66 3.75
CA PHE A 2 -0.21 -13.78 4.17
C PHE A 2 -0.66 -15.24 4.24
N VAL A 3 -1.44 -15.60 5.27
CA VAL A 3 -2.02 -16.95 5.40
C VAL A 3 -3.44 -16.96 4.87
N PHE A 4 -3.64 -17.63 3.73
CA PHE A 4 -4.96 -17.79 3.11
C PHE A 4 -5.33 -19.27 2.98
N SER A 5 -6.62 -19.53 2.77
CA SER A 5 -7.12 -20.83 2.33
C SER A 5 -6.37 -21.31 1.08
N SER A 6 -6.07 -22.61 1.01
CA SER A 6 -5.42 -23.24 -0.14
C SER A 6 -6.19 -23.03 -1.45
N LYS A 7 -7.51 -22.79 -1.39
CA LYS A 7 -8.36 -22.46 -2.55
C LYS A 7 -7.98 -21.16 -3.24
N THR A 8 -7.32 -20.24 -2.55
CA THR A 8 -6.85 -18.97 -3.14
C THR A 8 -5.57 -19.13 -3.96
N GLN A 9 -4.84 -20.24 -3.78
CA GLN A 9 -3.51 -20.41 -4.37
C GLN A 9 -3.60 -20.75 -5.86
N VAL A 10 -2.87 -20.00 -6.68
CA VAL A 10 -2.76 -20.24 -8.12
C VAL A 10 -1.32 -20.47 -8.58
N ASN A 11 -0.33 -19.90 -7.86
CA ASN A 11 1.11 -20.09 -8.10
C ASN A 11 1.55 -19.94 -9.58
N LYS A 12 0.96 -18.95 -10.27
CA LYS A 12 1.23 -18.70 -11.68
C LYS A 12 2.48 -17.84 -11.84
N LYS A 13 3.57 -18.45 -12.28
CA LYS A 13 4.82 -17.76 -12.63
C LYS A 13 4.72 -17.13 -14.02
N PHE A 14 5.08 -15.85 -14.13
CA PHE A 14 5.03 -15.12 -15.40
C PHE A 14 6.39 -15.06 -16.08
N ARG A 15 6.38 -15.07 -17.42
CA ARG A 15 7.55 -14.69 -18.21
C ARG A 15 7.59 -13.18 -18.38
N PHE A 16 8.77 -12.57 -18.32
CA PHE A 16 8.91 -11.12 -18.53
C PHE A 16 8.32 -10.62 -19.85
N GLN A 17 8.41 -11.42 -20.93
CA GLN A 17 7.80 -11.06 -22.21
C GLN A 17 6.27 -10.92 -22.11
N GLU A 18 5.61 -11.78 -21.32
CA GLU A 18 4.17 -11.71 -21.08
C GLU A 18 3.81 -10.46 -20.27
N LEU A 19 4.57 -10.16 -19.23
CA LEU A 19 4.38 -8.97 -18.40
C LEU A 19 4.59 -7.69 -19.21
N PHE A 20 5.66 -7.62 -19.99
CA PHE A 20 5.92 -6.46 -20.84
C PHE A 20 4.86 -6.26 -21.91
N LYS A 21 4.28 -7.35 -22.45
CA LYS A 21 3.13 -7.26 -23.35
C LYS A 21 1.88 -6.77 -22.62
N LEU A 22 1.57 -7.34 -21.45
CA LEU A 22 0.43 -6.97 -20.62
C LEU A 22 0.45 -5.48 -20.26
N MET A 23 1.61 -4.96 -19.86
CA MET A 23 1.79 -3.57 -19.47
C MET A 23 1.97 -2.59 -20.63
N SER A 24 2.11 -3.08 -21.86
CA SER A 24 2.61 -2.27 -22.98
C SER A 24 3.93 -1.55 -22.62
N ALA A 25 4.86 -2.27 -22.00
CA ALA A 25 6.04 -1.71 -21.34
C ALA A 25 7.00 -0.98 -22.29
N ASP A 26 7.25 0.29 -21.96
CA ASP A 26 8.24 1.13 -22.62
C ASP A 26 9.69 0.83 -22.19
N LYS A 27 10.63 1.65 -22.66
CA LYS A 27 12.05 1.50 -22.33
C LYS A 27 12.34 1.72 -20.84
N ALA A 28 11.64 2.63 -20.18
CA ALA A 28 11.85 2.96 -18.77
C ALA A 28 11.36 1.81 -17.88
N VAL A 29 10.15 1.29 -18.14
CA VAL A 29 9.60 0.12 -17.43
C VAL A 29 10.51 -1.10 -17.57
N ARG A 30 11.04 -1.36 -18.77
CA ARG A 30 11.98 -2.47 -19.01
C ARG A 30 13.32 -2.28 -18.32
N ALA A 31 13.80 -1.04 -18.19
CA ALA A 31 15.04 -0.73 -17.49
C ALA A 31 14.87 -0.93 -15.98
N ASP A 32 13.75 -0.47 -15.43
CA ASP A 32 13.39 -0.62 -14.01
C ASP A 32 13.19 -2.10 -13.63
N ALA A 33 12.62 -2.90 -14.54
CA ALA A 33 12.42 -4.35 -14.36
C ALA A 33 13.72 -5.16 -14.23
N LYS A 34 14.90 -4.58 -14.50
CA LYS A 34 16.17 -5.33 -14.43
C LYS A 34 16.53 -5.83 -13.03
N THR A 35 16.01 -5.19 -11.98
CA THR A 35 16.19 -5.66 -10.60
C THR A 35 15.22 -6.77 -10.23
N VAL A 36 14.24 -7.08 -11.08
CA VAL A 36 13.26 -8.14 -10.84
C VAL A 36 13.82 -9.46 -11.35
N LEU A 37 13.87 -10.46 -10.48
CA LEU A 37 14.33 -11.81 -10.79
C LEU A 37 13.17 -12.72 -11.18
N SER A 38 12.02 -12.61 -10.51
CA SER A 38 10.80 -13.31 -10.89
C SER A 38 9.54 -12.62 -10.40
N VAL A 39 8.42 -12.92 -11.06
CA VAL A 39 7.08 -12.49 -10.67
C VAL A 39 6.15 -13.70 -10.70
N THR A 40 5.46 -13.94 -9.59
CA THR A 40 4.51 -15.03 -9.41
C THR A 40 3.22 -14.47 -8.85
N LEU A 41 2.08 -14.73 -9.49
CA LEU A 41 0.77 -14.56 -8.85
C LEU A 41 0.57 -15.75 -7.93
N THR A 42 0.70 -15.55 -6.63
CA THR A 42 0.61 -16.65 -5.65
C THR A 42 -0.84 -16.91 -5.31
N ASN A 43 -1.63 -15.85 -5.10
CA ASN A 43 -3.02 -15.95 -4.67
C ASN A 43 -3.95 -15.05 -5.47
N VAL A 44 -5.16 -15.56 -5.71
CA VAL A 44 -6.32 -14.80 -6.17
C VAL A 44 -7.41 -14.96 -5.13
N LEU A 45 -7.81 -13.85 -4.52
CA LEU A 45 -8.88 -13.81 -3.54
C LEU A 45 -10.14 -13.31 -4.22
N SER A 46 -11.24 -14.01 -3.99
CA SER A 46 -12.58 -13.72 -4.47
C SER A 46 -13.58 -14.20 -3.42
N SER A 47 -14.83 -13.76 -3.50
CA SER A 47 -15.89 -14.24 -2.60
C SER A 47 -16.00 -15.77 -2.66
N ASP A 48 -15.84 -16.38 -3.83
CA ASP A 48 -15.90 -17.84 -3.99
C ASP A 48 -14.71 -18.57 -3.37
N THR A 49 -13.48 -18.07 -3.54
CA THR A 49 -12.27 -18.73 -3.03
C THR A 49 -12.18 -18.68 -1.50
N LEU A 50 -12.85 -17.69 -0.90
CA LEU A 50 -12.89 -17.46 0.55
C LEU A 50 -14.24 -17.82 1.21
N ASN A 51 -15.22 -18.31 0.43
CA ASN A 51 -16.60 -18.55 0.89
C ASN A 51 -17.24 -17.33 1.58
N LEU A 52 -17.01 -16.13 1.05
CA LEU A 52 -17.59 -14.88 1.55
C LEU A 52 -18.84 -14.49 0.76
N SER A 53 -19.60 -13.55 1.30
CA SER A 53 -20.70 -12.95 0.55
C SER A 53 -20.17 -12.15 -0.64
N ALA A 54 -20.84 -12.24 -1.79
CA ALA A 54 -20.55 -11.42 -2.96
C ALA A 54 -21.17 -10.02 -2.79
N SER A 55 -20.64 -9.26 -1.84
CA SER A 55 -21.04 -7.88 -1.52
C SER A 55 -19.82 -6.96 -1.53
N GLY A 56 -20.05 -5.65 -1.71
CA GLY A 56 -19.00 -4.64 -1.66
C GLY A 56 -18.45 -4.21 -3.02
N LYS A 57 -17.38 -3.39 -2.99
CA LYS A 57 -16.77 -2.77 -4.18
C LYS A 57 -15.59 -3.60 -4.70
N VAL A 58 -14.95 -4.39 -3.83
CA VAL A 58 -13.79 -5.21 -4.17
C VAL A 58 -14.24 -6.50 -4.84
N LYS A 59 -13.81 -6.73 -6.09
CA LYS A 59 -14.19 -7.93 -6.86
C LYS A 59 -13.23 -9.09 -6.63
N GLU A 60 -11.94 -8.80 -6.77
CA GLU A 60 -10.86 -9.75 -6.59
C GLU A 60 -9.62 -9.01 -6.08
N ILE A 61 -8.80 -9.70 -5.30
CA ILE A 61 -7.49 -9.21 -4.83
C ILE A 61 -6.41 -10.17 -5.30
N TYR A 62 -5.43 -9.64 -6.04
CA TYR A 62 -4.31 -10.43 -6.57
C TYR A 62 -3.08 -10.20 -5.71
N VAL A 63 -2.49 -11.29 -5.22
CA VAL A 63 -1.24 -11.23 -4.43
C VAL A 63 -0.09 -11.71 -5.30
N PHE A 64 0.83 -10.79 -5.59
CA PHE A 64 2.05 -11.06 -6.34
C PHE A 64 3.24 -11.20 -5.41
N ASP A 65 4.00 -12.26 -5.61
CA ASP A 65 5.34 -12.45 -5.06
C ASP A 65 6.36 -12.02 -6.13
N ILE A 66 7.27 -11.14 -5.73
CA ILE A 66 8.31 -10.57 -6.60
C ILE A 66 9.67 -10.72 -5.94
N GLU A 67 10.52 -11.56 -6.52
CA GLU A 67 11.91 -11.71 -6.11
C GLU A 67 12.77 -10.62 -6.75
N LEU A 68 13.59 -9.93 -5.96
CA LEU A 68 14.44 -8.82 -6.39
C LEU A 68 15.93 -9.12 -6.17
N SER A 69 16.76 -8.62 -7.09
CA SER A 69 18.21 -8.70 -7.00
C SER A 69 18.81 -7.69 -6.00
N SER A 70 18.00 -6.75 -5.49
CA SER A 70 18.40 -5.72 -4.52
C SER A 70 17.16 -5.20 -3.78
N LYS A 71 17.35 -4.48 -2.67
CA LYS A 71 16.26 -3.79 -1.96
C LYS A 71 15.67 -2.58 -2.69
N THR A 72 16.18 -2.22 -3.86
CA THR A 72 15.63 -1.13 -4.66
C THR A 72 14.29 -1.54 -5.26
N ILE A 73 13.22 -0.88 -4.82
CA ILE A 73 11.86 -1.14 -5.30
C ILE A 73 11.73 -0.65 -6.75
N PRO A 74 11.35 -1.54 -7.70
CA PRO A 74 11.15 -1.17 -9.09
C PRO A 74 9.76 -0.54 -9.27
N THR A 75 9.61 0.69 -8.80
CA THR A 75 8.33 1.40 -8.71
C THR A 75 7.65 1.59 -10.07
N LEU A 76 8.42 1.83 -11.15
CA LEU A 76 7.84 2.00 -12.50
C LEU A 76 7.32 0.68 -13.04
N PHE A 77 8.05 -0.42 -12.82
CA PHE A 77 7.62 -1.75 -13.19
C PHE A 77 6.35 -2.15 -12.43
N ILE A 78 6.37 -2.06 -11.10
CA ILE A 78 5.23 -2.44 -10.26
C ILE A 78 4.01 -1.58 -10.61
N SER A 79 4.14 -0.26 -10.68
CA SER A 79 2.99 0.60 -10.98
C SER A 79 2.43 0.39 -12.39
N SER A 80 3.26 -0.01 -13.37
CA SER A 80 2.78 -0.37 -14.71
C SER A 80 2.05 -1.70 -14.72
N LEU A 81 2.55 -2.70 -13.98
CA LEU A 81 1.90 -4.00 -13.81
C LEU A 81 0.54 -3.81 -13.15
N ASP A 82 0.54 -3.01 -12.09
CA ASP A 82 -0.61 -2.75 -11.26
C ASP A 82 -1.77 -2.06 -12.02
N LYS A 83 -1.42 -1.10 -12.90
CA LYS A 83 -2.38 -0.46 -13.82
C LYS A 83 -2.93 -1.44 -14.83
N ALA A 84 -2.09 -2.30 -15.38
CA ALA A 84 -2.49 -3.25 -16.43
C ALA A 84 -3.46 -4.33 -15.91
N ILE A 85 -3.35 -4.72 -14.64
CA ILE A 85 -4.24 -5.71 -14.00
C ILE A 85 -5.65 -5.15 -13.76
N ASN A 86 -5.78 -3.86 -13.41
CA ASN A 86 -7.07 -3.19 -13.19
C ASN A 86 -8.00 -3.87 -12.15
N LEU A 87 -7.40 -4.56 -11.17
CA LEU A 87 -8.04 -5.16 -9.99
C LEU A 87 -7.27 -4.75 -8.73
N ASN A 88 -7.80 -5.04 -7.54
CA ASN A 88 -7.08 -4.84 -6.30
C ASN A 88 -5.88 -5.78 -6.23
N THR A 89 -4.77 -5.29 -5.68
CA THR A 89 -3.47 -5.95 -5.79
C THR A 89 -2.63 -5.68 -4.54
N MET A 90 -1.82 -6.66 -4.20
CA MET A 90 -0.80 -6.58 -3.17
C MET A 90 0.49 -7.20 -3.69
N PHE A 91 1.62 -6.58 -3.42
CA PHE A 91 2.93 -7.05 -3.84
C PHE A 91 3.76 -7.40 -2.59
N LEU A 92 4.19 -8.65 -2.49
CA LEU A 92 5.18 -9.12 -1.54
C LEU A 92 6.52 -9.14 -2.25
N LEU A 93 7.43 -8.26 -1.84
CA LEU A 93 8.75 -8.13 -2.43
C LEU A 93 9.76 -8.90 -1.58
N HIS A 94 10.59 -9.70 -2.23
CA HIS A 94 11.62 -10.52 -1.59
C HIS A 94 13.01 -10.11 -2.03
N HIS A 95 13.95 -10.15 -1.10
CA HIS A 95 15.36 -9.99 -1.37
C HIS A 95 16.18 -10.55 -0.21
N ASP A 96 17.06 -11.51 -0.48
CA ASP A 96 18.05 -12.03 0.47
C ASP A 96 17.44 -12.47 1.82
N GLY A 97 16.38 -13.30 1.76
CA GLY A 97 15.67 -13.81 2.95
C GLY A 97 14.83 -12.77 3.70
N LYS A 98 14.72 -11.55 3.17
CA LYS A 98 13.84 -10.50 3.69
C LYS A 98 12.64 -10.32 2.79
N GLU A 99 11.55 -9.84 3.39
CA GLU A 99 10.31 -9.50 2.70
C GLU A 99 9.84 -8.10 3.08
N MET A 100 9.10 -7.46 2.17
CA MET A 100 8.30 -6.28 2.48
C MET A 100 6.97 -6.33 1.74
N LEU A 101 5.92 -5.77 2.33
CA LEU A 101 4.68 -5.52 1.61
C LEU A 101 4.75 -4.19 0.89
N TYR A 102 4.18 -4.16 -0.30
CA TYR A 102 4.09 -2.98 -1.14
C TYR A 102 2.75 -2.97 -1.89
N GLY A 103 2.11 -1.82 -2.00
CA GLY A 103 0.81 -1.73 -2.67
C GLY A 103 0.23 -0.34 -2.64
N ALA A 104 -0.89 -0.15 -3.32
CA ALA A 104 -1.62 1.11 -3.33
C ALA A 104 -3.10 0.84 -3.05
N TYR A 105 -3.72 1.78 -2.34
CA TYR A 105 -5.19 1.79 -2.26
C TYR A 105 -5.77 2.08 -3.65
N LYS A 106 -6.76 1.28 -4.04
CA LYS A 106 -7.48 1.42 -5.31
C LYS A 106 -8.96 1.64 -5.04
N GLU A 107 -9.43 2.80 -5.46
CA GLU A 107 -10.84 3.16 -5.41
C GLU A 107 -11.48 2.84 -6.75
N ARG A 108 -12.44 1.90 -6.76
CA ARG A 108 -13.21 1.58 -7.95
C ARG A 108 -14.43 2.48 -8.04
N THR A 109 -14.51 3.24 -9.12
CA THR A 109 -15.71 3.97 -9.52
C THR A 109 -16.37 3.29 -10.72
N ASP A 110 -17.60 3.69 -11.06
CA ASP A 110 -18.31 3.17 -12.23
C ASP A 110 -17.57 3.39 -13.56
N LYS A 111 -16.65 4.37 -13.60
CA LYS A 111 -15.96 4.80 -14.83
C LYS A 111 -14.50 4.34 -14.89
N CYS A 112 -13.81 4.27 -13.75
CA CYS A 112 -12.40 3.93 -13.71
C CYS A 112 -11.97 3.43 -12.31
N VAL A 113 -10.85 2.72 -12.28
CA VAL A 113 -10.11 2.44 -11.04
C VAL A 113 -9.09 3.57 -10.85
N LYS A 114 -9.23 4.32 -9.75
CA LYS A 114 -8.24 5.31 -9.33
C LYS A 114 -7.21 4.62 -8.44
N ILE A 115 -5.94 4.75 -8.78
CA ILE A 115 -4.83 4.22 -7.99
C ILE A 115 -4.26 5.36 -7.16
N GLY A 116 -4.23 5.19 -5.84
CA GLY A 116 -3.66 6.13 -4.89
C GLY A 116 -2.13 6.10 -4.86
N LYS A 117 -1.55 6.61 -3.77
CA LYS A 117 -0.12 6.49 -3.53
C LYS A 117 0.25 5.04 -3.21
N TYR A 118 1.48 4.66 -3.56
CA TYR A 118 2.04 3.40 -3.11
C TYR A 118 2.65 3.56 -1.72
N TYR A 119 2.39 2.57 -0.89
CA TYR A 119 2.89 2.44 0.47
C TYR A 119 3.69 1.14 0.55
N GLY A 120 4.65 1.11 1.46
CA GLY A 120 5.45 -0.08 1.72
C GLY A 120 5.83 -0.18 3.18
N THR A 121 5.87 -1.39 3.69
CA THR A 121 6.41 -1.67 5.03
C THR A 121 7.94 -1.62 5.01
N ASP A 122 8.55 -1.69 6.18
CA ASP A 122 9.98 -1.97 6.26
C ASP A 122 10.29 -3.41 5.79
N TRP A 123 11.55 -3.63 5.39
CA TRP A 123 12.09 -4.95 5.09
C TRP A 123 12.27 -5.74 6.39
N LYS A 124 11.58 -6.86 6.51
CA LYS A 124 11.62 -7.76 7.67
C LYS A 124 12.07 -9.17 7.29
N ASP A 125 12.45 -9.97 8.27
CA ASP A 125 12.84 -11.37 8.02
C ASP A 125 11.59 -12.22 7.70
N GLN A 126 11.75 -13.24 6.85
CA GLN A 126 10.66 -14.00 6.21
C GLN A 126 9.69 -14.77 7.15
N SER A 127 9.88 -14.71 8.48
CA SER A 127 9.12 -15.51 9.45
C SER A 127 7.80 -14.91 9.90
N GLU A 128 7.55 -13.62 9.65
CA GLU A 128 6.31 -12.99 10.11
C GLU A 128 5.16 -13.21 9.13
N GLN A 129 4.24 -14.08 9.52
CA GLN A 129 2.98 -14.25 8.82
C GLN A 129 2.12 -13.00 9.01
N ILE A 130 1.62 -12.43 7.90
CA ILE A 130 0.62 -11.36 7.97
C ILE A 130 -0.74 -12.03 8.08
N ILE A 131 -1.39 -11.88 9.21
CA ILE A 131 -2.68 -12.52 9.49
C ILE A 131 -3.77 -11.64 8.88
N VAL A 132 -4.53 -12.20 7.95
CA VAL A 132 -5.79 -11.59 7.50
C VAL A 132 -6.87 -11.87 8.56
N PRO A 133 -7.75 -10.91 8.88
CA PRO A 133 -8.79 -11.12 9.88
C PRO A 133 -9.62 -12.36 9.54
N LEU A 134 -9.71 -13.30 10.48
CA LEU A 134 -10.42 -14.58 10.30
C LEU A 134 -11.94 -14.42 10.34
N ASP A 135 -12.40 -13.31 10.91
CA ASP A 135 -13.79 -12.89 11.06
C ASP A 135 -14.28 -12.00 9.91
N ALA A 136 -13.42 -11.71 8.92
CA ALA A 136 -13.81 -10.91 7.77
C ALA A 136 -14.99 -11.55 7.02
N THR A 137 -16.05 -10.76 6.82
CA THR A 137 -17.29 -11.22 6.18
C THR A 137 -17.40 -10.83 4.70
N SER A 138 -16.51 -9.95 4.24
CA SER A 138 -16.48 -9.39 2.89
C SER A 138 -15.04 -9.22 2.36
N LEU A 139 -14.89 -9.12 1.03
CA LEU A 139 -13.59 -8.81 0.44
C LEU A 139 -13.13 -7.39 0.75
N ASP A 140 -14.06 -6.45 0.95
CA ASP A 140 -13.76 -5.07 1.31
C ASP A 140 -13.08 -5.00 2.69
N GLU A 141 -13.53 -5.78 3.68
CA GLU A 141 -12.87 -5.89 5.00
C GLU A 141 -11.47 -6.48 4.90
N ILE A 142 -11.31 -7.55 4.10
CA ILE A 142 -9.99 -8.16 3.85
C ILE A 142 -9.05 -7.15 3.20
N TYR A 143 -9.54 -6.42 2.19
CA TYR A 143 -8.76 -5.41 1.51
C TYR A 143 -8.39 -4.26 2.45
N LYS A 144 -9.33 -3.80 3.29
CA LYS A 144 -9.09 -2.79 4.33
C LYS A 144 -7.97 -3.23 5.27
N ALA A 145 -8.00 -4.47 5.76
CA ALA A 145 -6.95 -5.00 6.63
C ALA A 145 -5.58 -5.09 5.93
N MET A 146 -5.55 -5.47 4.65
CA MET A 146 -4.30 -5.47 3.87
C MET A 146 -3.73 -4.06 3.70
N ILE A 147 -4.58 -3.07 3.39
CA ILE A 147 -4.17 -1.66 3.30
C ILE A 147 -3.74 -1.13 4.66
N GLY A 148 -4.42 -1.50 5.75
CA GLY A 148 -4.03 -1.20 7.12
C GLY A 148 -2.66 -1.73 7.49
N THR A 149 -2.22 -2.85 6.90
CA THR A 149 -0.86 -3.36 7.12
C THR A 149 0.22 -2.47 6.46
N LEU A 150 -0.13 -1.77 5.36
CA LEU A 150 0.79 -0.87 4.67
C LEU A 150 0.90 0.52 5.32
N ILE A 151 -0.12 0.90 6.09
CA ILE A 151 -0.28 2.24 6.64
C ILE A 151 -0.05 2.19 8.16
N PRO A 152 0.91 2.96 8.70
CA PRO A 152 1.17 3.01 10.14
C PRO A 152 0.15 3.92 10.87
N LEU A 153 -1.14 3.62 10.72
CA LEU A 153 -2.26 4.27 11.37
C LEU A 153 -3.32 3.21 11.66
N SER A 154 -3.91 3.23 12.85
CA SER A 154 -5.01 2.33 13.17
C SER A 154 -6.23 2.70 12.34
N ALA A 155 -6.82 1.72 11.65
CA ALA A 155 -8.09 1.91 10.99
C ALA A 155 -9.23 1.82 12.01
N ASP A 156 -10.21 2.71 11.93
CA ASP A 156 -11.42 2.61 12.74
C ASP A 156 -12.38 1.60 12.12
N ASP A 157 -12.98 0.71 12.91
CA ASP A 157 -13.83 -0.38 12.38
C ASP A 157 -14.98 0.15 11.50
N GLU A 158 -15.57 1.28 11.88
CA GLU A 158 -16.71 1.91 11.19
C GLU A 158 -16.31 2.72 9.94
N GLU A 159 -15.03 3.03 9.71
CA GLU A 159 -14.61 3.86 8.56
C GLU A 159 -14.47 3.03 7.25
N ASP A 160 -14.85 3.59 6.10
CA ASP A 160 -14.58 2.95 4.80
C ASP A 160 -13.07 3.00 4.50
N THR A 161 -12.53 2.04 3.75
CA THR A 161 -11.10 2.00 3.39
C THR A 161 -10.63 3.31 2.72
N GLY A 162 -11.50 3.96 1.94
CA GLY A 162 -11.19 5.25 1.33
C GLY A 162 -11.01 6.37 2.35
N ASP A 163 -11.88 6.42 3.36
CA ASP A 163 -11.81 7.42 4.43
C ASP A 163 -10.58 7.19 5.31
N PHE A 164 -10.25 5.93 5.62
CA PHE A 164 -9.01 5.54 6.30
C PHE A 164 -7.77 6.09 5.60
N VAL A 165 -7.68 5.85 4.29
CA VAL A 165 -6.53 6.27 3.48
C VAL A 165 -6.48 7.80 3.40
N ALA A 166 -7.62 8.47 3.24
CA ALA A 166 -7.70 9.92 3.22
C ALA A 166 -7.25 10.53 4.55
N ARG A 167 -7.68 9.97 5.69
CA ARG A 167 -7.25 10.36 7.04
C ARG A 167 -5.75 10.20 7.21
N TYR A 168 -5.18 9.08 6.77
CA TYR A 168 -3.73 8.90 6.80
C TYR A 168 -2.97 9.93 5.94
N GLU A 169 -3.50 10.28 4.77
CA GLU A 169 -2.88 11.31 3.93
C GLU A 169 -2.92 12.70 4.59
N GLN A 170 -4.02 13.03 5.29
CA GLN A 170 -4.14 14.26 6.07
C GLN A 170 -3.13 14.28 7.22
N VAL A 171 -3.05 13.20 8.02
CA VAL A 171 -2.06 13.03 9.10
C VAL A 171 -0.64 13.21 8.59
N THR A 172 -0.32 12.57 7.45
CA THR A 172 1.03 12.65 6.85
C THR A 172 1.36 14.06 6.36
N LYS A 173 0.39 14.75 5.77
CA LYS A 173 0.56 16.13 5.33
C LYS A 173 0.78 17.07 6.52
N LEU A 174 -0.05 16.96 7.55
CA LEU A 174 0.02 17.78 8.75
C LEU A 174 1.34 17.57 9.50
N LYS A 175 1.81 16.32 9.65
CA LYS A 175 3.14 16.00 10.22
C LYS A 175 4.27 16.72 9.46
N LYS A 176 4.27 16.69 8.13
CA LYS A 176 5.27 17.39 7.32
C LYS A 176 5.23 18.90 7.50
N GLU A 177 4.04 19.48 7.63
CA GLU A 177 3.89 20.92 7.87
C GLU A 177 4.37 21.31 9.28
N ILE A 178 4.09 20.47 10.28
CA ILE A 178 4.62 20.58 11.65
C ILE A 178 6.15 20.54 11.65
N ASP A 179 6.77 19.57 10.97
CA ASP A 179 8.25 19.45 10.92
C ASP A 179 8.90 20.67 10.26
N LYS A 180 8.28 21.16 9.17
CA LYS A 180 8.72 22.38 8.48
C LYS A 180 8.59 23.61 9.37
N LEU A 181 7.49 23.73 10.13
CA LEU A 181 7.26 24.84 11.04
C LEU A 181 8.19 24.78 12.25
N GLN A 182 8.40 23.58 12.83
CA GLN A 182 9.36 23.33 13.91
C GLN A 182 10.77 23.78 13.49
N SER A 183 11.22 23.36 12.31
CA SER A 183 12.53 23.79 11.77
C SER A 183 12.65 25.32 11.65
N ARG A 184 11.54 26.01 11.30
CA ARG A 184 11.50 27.48 11.24
C ARG A 184 11.53 28.13 12.62
N VAL A 185 10.83 27.56 13.60
CA VAL A 185 10.86 28.00 15.00
C VAL A 185 12.29 27.93 15.55
N ASP A 186 12.99 26.84 15.28
CA ASP A 186 14.34 26.59 15.80
C ASP A 186 15.40 27.51 15.18
N ALA A 187 15.19 27.92 13.92
CA ALA A 187 16.07 28.86 13.22
C ALA A 187 15.77 30.35 13.53
N GLU A 188 14.62 30.67 14.11
CA GLU A 188 14.19 32.06 14.34
C GLU A 188 14.88 32.70 15.55
N LYS A 189 15.50 33.87 15.32
CA LYS A 189 16.24 34.63 16.34
C LYS A 189 15.38 35.71 17.00
N GLN A 190 14.37 36.22 16.31
CA GLN A 190 13.48 37.27 16.82
C GLN A 190 12.44 36.66 17.76
N SER A 191 12.55 36.93 19.07
CA SER A 191 11.69 36.32 20.10
C SER A 191 10.19 36.49 19.83
N LYS A 192 9.75 37.64 19.30
CA LYS A 192 8.34 37.89 18.96
C LYS A 192 7.84 36.94 17.85
N LYS A 193 8.59 36.82 16.76
CA LYS A 193 8.26 35.90 15.65
C LYS A 193 8.34 34.45 16.07
N ARG A 194 9.34 34.11 16.89
CA ARG A 194 9.46 32.75 17.46
C ARG A 194 8.26 32.40 18.33
N PHE A 195 7.70 33.34 19.08
CA PHE A 195 6.49 33.14 19.86
C PHE A 195 5.27 32.88 18.96
N GLU A 196 5.03 33.72 17.94
CA GLU A 196 3.93 33.53 16.98
C GLU A 196 4.01 32.18 16.25
N LEU A 197 5.20 31.77 15.81
CA LEU A 197 5.41 30.46 15.17
C LEU A 197 5.16 29.29 16.14
N ASN A 198 5.50 29.44 17.43
CA ASN A 198 5.22 28.42 18.45
C ASN A 198 3.71 28.28 18.73
N GLU A 199 2.95 29.37 18.72
CA GLU A 199 1.48 29.30 18.87
C GLU A 199 0.85 28.53 17.70
N GLN A 200 1.26 28.83 16.47
CA GLN A 200 0.82 28.09 15.28
C GLN A 200 1.19 26.60 15.38
N LEU A 201 2.43 26.30 15.78
CA LEU A 201 2.90 24.93 15.95
C LEU A 201 2.09 24.16 16.99
N LYS A 202 1.72 24.81 18.10
CA LYS A 202 0.86 24.21 19.14
C LYS A 202 -0.52 23.89 18.61
N GLN A 203 -1.10 24.80 17.81
CA GLN A 203 -2.42 24.57 17.20
C GLN A 203 -2.40 23.39 16.21
N MET A 204 -1.38 23.32 15.36
CA MET A 204 -1.23 22.21 14.40
C MET A 204 -1.00 20.86 15.09
N LYS A 205 -0.25 20.84 16.21
CA LYS A 205 -0.08 19.61 17.02
C LYS A 205 -1.40 19.15 17.64
N LYS A 206 -2.23 20.08 18.10
CA LYS A 206 -3.57 19.78 18.64
C LYS A 206 -4.49 19.20 17.55
N GLU A 207 -4.49 19.78 16.36
CA GLU A 207 -5.22 19.25 15.20
C GLU A 207 -4.75 17.83 14.83
N LEU A 208 -3.44 17.57 14.92
CA LEU A 208 -2.89 16.23 14.66
C LEU A 208 -3.40 15.20 15.68
N GLU A 209 -3.51 15.58 16.96
CA GLU A 209 -4.07 14.73 18.03
C GLU A 209 -5.57 14.45 17.84
N GLU A 210 -6.31 15.34 17.17
CA GLU A 210 -7.74 15.17 16.91
C GLU A 210 -8.03 14.25 15.72
N ILE A 211 -7.08 14.08 14.79
CA ILE A 211 -7.23 13.27 13.56
C ILE A 211 -6.58 11.88 13.68
N CYS A 212 -5.61 11.70 14.59
CA CYS A 212 -4.94 10.42 14.82
C CYS A 212 -5.76 9.49 15.71
#